data_AF-A0A4Y9PSW4-F1
#
_entry.id   AF-A0A4Y9PSW4-F1
#
_cell.length_a   1.000
_cell.length_b   1.000
_cell.length_c   1.000
_cell.angle_alpha   90.00
_cell.angle_beta   90.00
_cell.angle_gamma   90.00
#
_symmetry.space_group_name_H-M   'P 1'
#
loop_
_entity.id
_entity.type
_entity.pdbx_description
1 polymer ?
#
loop_
_entity_poly.entity_id
_entity_poly.type
_entity_poly.pdbx_seq_one_letter_code
_entity_poly.pdbx_strand_id
1 'polypeptide(L)'
;MSEAAAALGDVDVAILRFERQWWRHAGAKEVQIRDQLGLEPTRYYQRLNVLIDHSAAQAADPVLCSRLQRIRERRQGMFRAGTRTASDRGTRP
;
A
#
# COMPACT_ATOMS: atom_id res chain seq x y z
N MET A 1 -20.03 3.45 15.09
CA MET A 1 -18.78 2.75 14.71
C MET A 1 -18.87 2.53 13.20
N SER A 2 -17.95 3.12 12.43
CA SER A 2 -18.11 3.29 10.98
C SER A 2 -18.06 1.95 10.24
N GLU A 3 -19.14 1.60 9.52
CA GLU A 3 -19.30 0.37 8.70
C GLU A 3 -18.18 0.18 7.67
N ALA A 4 -17.48 1.26 7.30
CA ALA A 4 -16.41 1.19 6.34
C ALA A 4 -15.27 0.27 6.81
N ALA A 5 -14.98 0.22 8.11
CA ALA A 5 -13.98 -0.71 8.66
C ALA A 5 -14.40 -2.18 8.56
N ALA A 6 -15.71 -2.47 8.45
CA ALA A 6 -16.22 -3.84 8.29
C ALA A 6 -16.08 -4.37 6.85
N ALA A 7 -15.90 -3.48 5.86
CA ALA A 7 -15.62 -3.86 4.48
C ALA A 7 -14.13 -4.14 4.21
N LEU A 8 -13.25 -3.78 5.15
CA LEU A 8 -11.82 -4.06 5.07
C LEU A 8 -11.56 -5.47 5.59
N GLY A 9 -10.85 -6.30 4.81
CA GLY A 9 -10.43 -7.61 5.29
C GLY A 9 -9.39 -7.50 6.42
N ASP A 10 -9.19 -8.57 7.19
CA ASP A 10 -8.21 -8.60 8.30
C ASP A 10 -6.81 -8.17 7.85
N VAL A 11 -6.41 -8.56 6.64
CA VAL A 11 -5.13 -8.18 6.03
C VAL A 11 -5.04 -6.67 5.77
N ASP A 12 -6.13 -6.06 5.32
CA ASP A 12 -6.17 -4.62 5.01
C ASP A 12 -6.08 -3.80 6.30
N VAL A 13 -6.77 -4.25 7.36
CA VAL A 13 -6.67 -3.66 8.69
C VAL A 13 -5.24 -3.80 9.25
N ALA A 14 -4.60 -4.97 9.08
CA ALA A 14 -3.23 -5.20 9.50
C ALA A 14 -2.23 -4.28 8.76
N ILE A 15 -2.42 -4.08 7.45
CA ILE A 15 -1.61 -3.17 6.64
C ILE A 15 -1.72 -1.72 7.13
N LEU A 16 -2.94 -1.23 7.41
CA LEU A 16 -3.14 0.14 7.92
C LEU A 16 -2.49 0.34 9.29
N ARG A 17 -2.62 -0.64 10.18
CA ARG A 17 -1.96 -0.62 11.51
C ARG A 17 -0.44 -0.59 11.38
N PHE A 18 0.11 -1.40 10.48
CA PHE A 18 1.54 -1.46 10.20
C PHE A 18 2.07 -0.11 9.69
N GLU A 19 1.43 0.50 8.68
CA GLU A 19 1.84 1.80 8.16
C GLU A 19 1.79 2.92 9.21
N ARG A 20 0.80 2.89 10.10
CA ARG A 20 0.67 3.86 11.19
C ARG A 20 1.84 3.82 12.17
N GLN A 21 2.50 2.68 12.33
CA GLN A 21 3.66 2.52 13.21
C GLN A 21 4.98 2.75 12.46
N TRP A 22 5.00 2.46 11.15
CA TRP A 22 6.22 2.39 10.36
C TRP A 22 6.85 3.75 10.00
N TRP A 23 6.10 4.85 9.99
CA TRP A 23 6.62 6.18 9.60
C TRP A 23 7.78 6.72 10.46
N ARG A 24 8.09 6.08 11.60
CA ARG A 24 9.20 6.43 12.51
C ARG A 24 10.48 5.61 12.28
N HIS A 25 10.41 4.50 11.53
CA HIS A 25 11.52 3.58 11.32
C HIS A 25 11.87 3.53 9.82
N ALA A 26 12.74 4.44 9.39
CA ALA A 26 13.15 4.57 7.98
C ALA A 26 14.21 3.54 7.55
N GLY A 27 14.11 2.28 7.99
CA GLY A 27 15.07 1.22 7.65
C GLY A 27 14.47 -0.18 7.72
N ALA A 28 14.69 -0.98 6.67
CA ALA A 28 14.27 -2.38 6.50
C ALA A 28 12.74 -2.67 6.45
N LYS A 29 11.95 -1.79 5.82
CA LYS A 29 10.49 -1.94 5.67
C LYS A 29 10.08 -3.27 5.06
N GLU A 30 10.79 -3.67 4.02
CA GLU A 30 10.48 -4.89 3.25
C GLU A 30 10.71 -6.16 4.06
N VAL A 31 11.72 -6.16 4.94
CA VAL A 31 11.99 -7.27 5.85
C VAL A 31 10.87 -7.36 6.89
N GLN A 32 10.47 -6.23 7.48
CA GLN A 32 9.37 -6.22 8.45
C GLN A 32 8.00 -6.52 7.83
N ILE A 33 7.74 -6.13 6.58
CA ILE A 33 6.51 -6.53 5.88
C ILE A 33 6.44 -8.05 5.78
N ARG A 34 7.55 -8.71 5.41
CA ARG A 34 7.61 -10.18 5.37
C ARG A 34 7.46 -10.81 6.75
N ASP A 35 8.09 -10.25 7.76
CA ASP A 35 8.11 -10.80 9.12
C ASP A 35 6.77 -10.62 9.86
N GLN A 36 6.18 -9.41 9.79
CA GLN A 36 4.96 -9.05 10.52
C GLN A 36 3.67 -9.45 9.78
N LEU A 37 3.65 -9.29 8.45
CA LEU A 37 2.45 -9.54 7.64
C LEU A 37 2.52 -10.88 6.91
N GLY A 38 3.68 -11.52 6.84
CA GLY A 38 3.88 -12.73 6.02
C GLY A 38 3.71 -12.47 4.52
N LEU A 39 3.73 -11.20 4.10
CA LEU A 39 3.46 -10.80 2.72
C LEU A 39 4.75 -10.49 1.97
N GLU A 40 4.74 -10.78 0.67
CA GLU A 40 5.81 -10.35 -0.22
C GLU A 40 5.69 -8.83 -0.46
N PRO A 41 6.79 -8.05 -0.38
CA PRO A 41 6.75 -6.59 -0.49
C PRO A 41 6.04 -6.07 -1.74
N THR A 42 6.20 -6.76 -2.87
CA THR A 42 5.52 -6.40 -4.11
C THR A 42 4.01 -6.49 -3.97
N ARG A 43 3.50 -7.60 -3.41
CA ARG A 43 2.07 -7.80 -3.15
C ARG A 43 1.52 -6.80 -2.13
N TYR A 44 2.32 -6.48 -1.12
CA TYR A 44 1.99 -5.46 -0.12
C TYR A 44 1.72 -4.10 -0.77
N TYR A 45 2.63 -3.61 -1.62
CA TYR A 45 2.45 -2.31 -2.26
C TYR A 45 1.28 -2.29 -3.25
N GLN A 46 1.03 -3.40 -3.96
CA GLN A 46 -0.15 -3.52 -4.81
C GLN A 46 -1.44 -3.40 -4.01
N ARG A 47 -1.55 -4.13 -2.90
CA ARG A 47 -2.71 -4.08 -1.99
C ARG A 47 -2.86 -2.69 -1.38
N LEU A 48 -1.76 -2.10 -0.90
CA LEU A 48 -1.74 -0.77 -0.31
C LEU A 48 -2.24 0.29 -1.29
N ASN A 49 -1.84 0.22 -2.56
CA ASN A 49 -2.30 1.17 -3.59
C ASN A 49 -3.82 1.12 -3.80
N VAL A 50 -4.44 -0.06 -3.73
CA VAL A 50 -5.91 -0.19 -3.82
C VAL A 50 -6.56 0.31 -2.52
N LEU A 51 -5.94 0.00 -1.38
CA LEU A 51 -6.46 0.33 -0.06
C LEU A 51 -6.53 1.85 0.19
N ILE A 52 -5.49 2.60 -0.19
CA ILE A 52 -5.46 4.06 -0.01
C ILE A 52 -6.50 4.81 -0.86
N ASP A 53 -6.99 4.18 -1.93
CA ASP A 53 -8.05 4.71 -2.80
C ASP A 53 -9.46 4.33 -2.29
N HIS A 54 -9.55 3.49 -1.26
CA HIS A 54 -10.81 3.03 -0.69
C HIS A 54 -11.33 4.00 0.39
N SER A 55 -12.62 4.38 0.30
CA SER A 55 -13.27 5.28 1.25
C SER A 55 -13.19 4.78 2.69
N ALA A 56 -13.19 3.46 2.89
CA ALA A 56 -12.99 2.83 4.19
C ALA A 56 -11.64 3.09 4.85
N ALA A 57 -10.56 3.07 4.07
CA ALA A 57 -9.24 3.39 4.60
C ALA A 57 -9.15 4.87 4.99
N GLN A 58 -9.78 5.75 4.19
CA GLN A 58 -9.89 7.17 4.49
C GLN A 58 -10.74 7.44 5.74
N ALA A 59 -11.81 6.68 5.97
CA ALA A 59 -12.62 6.78 7.17
C ALA A 59 -11.88 6.29 8.44
N ALA A 60 -10.95 5.34 8.29
CA ALA A 60 -10.13 4.83 9.37
C ALA A 60 -8.95 5.75 9.71
N ASP A 61 -8.21 6.23 8.70
CA ASP A 61 -7.08 7.15 8.88
C ASP A 61 -6.90 8.06 7.64
N PRO A 62 -7.60 9.20 7.59
CA PRO A 62 -7.58 10.09 6.43
C PRO A 62 -6.22 10.77 6.22
N VAL A 63 -5.49 11.03 7.31
CA VAL A 63 -4.18 11.70 7.27
C VAL A 63 -3.13 10.77 6.69
N LEU A 64 -3.11 9.51 7.12
CA LEU A 64 -2.21 8.49 6.57
C LEU A 64 -2.48 8.27 5.08
N CYS A 65 -3.75 8.11 4.69
CA CYS A 65 -4.13 7.90 3.28
C CYS A 65 -3.69 9.09 2.41
N SER A 66 -3.98 10.33 2.83
CA SER A 66 -3.59 11.53 2.10
C SER A 66 -2.07 11.65 1.92
N ARG A 67 -1.29 11.31 2.96
CA ARG A 67 0.17 11.30 2.89
C ARG A 67 0.69 10.24 1.91
N LEU A 68 0.14 9.03 1.96
CA LEU A 68 0.51 7.94 1.06
C LEU A 68 0.16 8.25 -0.40
N GLN A 69 -1.02 8.82 -0.65
CA GLN A 69 -1.43 9.30 -1.97
C GLN A 69 -0.44 10.32 -2.52
N ARG A 70 -0.04 11.30 -1.71
CA ARG A 70 0.96 12.30 -2.13
C ARG A 70 2.34 11.72 -2.43
N ILE A 71 2.77 10.70 -1.67
CA ILE A 71 4.04 9.98 -1.93
C ILE A 71 3.94 9.20 -3.24
N ARG A 72 2.79 8.55 -3.50
CA ARG A 72 2.51 7.84 -4.75
C ARG A 72 2.54 8.78 -5.95
N GLU A 73 1.87 9.93 -5.87
CA GLU A 73 1.87 10.94 -6.93
C GLU A 73 3.29 11.42 -7.26
N ARG A 74 4.12 11.68 -6.24
CA ARG A 74 5.54 12.05 -6.44
C ARG A 74 6.34 10.94 -7.12
N ARG A 75 6.11 9.67 -6.78
CA ARG A 75 6.77 8.53 -7.44
C ARG A 75 6.26 8.33 -8.87
N GLN A 76 4.95 8.40 -9.09
CA GLN A 76 4.34 8.24 -10.42
C GLN A 76 4.72 9.35 -11.40
N GLY A 77 4.89 10.59 -10.92
CA GLY A 77 5.44 11.68 -11.72
C GLY A 77 6.86 11.39 -12.22
N MET A 78 7.66 10.66 -11.44
CA MET A 78 9.02 10.26 -11.80
C MET A 78 9.05 9.09 -12.81
N PHE A 79 8.13 8.11 -12.68
CA PHE A 79 8.01 7.02 -13.66
C PHE A 79 7.38 7.46 -14.99
N ARG A 80 6.52 8.48 -14.99
CA ARG A 80 5.94 9.06 -16.22
C ARG A 80 6.97 9.79 -17.09
N ALA A 81 8.07 10.25 -16.53
CA ALA A 81 9.18 10.86 -17.26
C ALA A 81 10.15 9.84 -17.90
N GLY A 82 9.99 8.55 -17.63
CA GLY A 82 10.86 7.52 -18.18
C GLY A 82 10.31 6.13 -17.99
N THR A 83 9.34 5.71 -18.81
CA THR A 83 9.17 4.30 -19.22
C THR A 83 8.07 4.17 -20.29
N ARG A 84 8.48 4.15 -21.55
CA ARG A 84 7.92 3.18 -22.51
C ARG A 84 8.84 1.97 -22.45
N THR A 85 8.56 1.02 -21.57
CA THR A 85 9.20 -0.29 -21.67
C THR A 85 8.18 -1.38 -21.35
N ALA A 86 7.96 -2.18 -22.39
CA ALA A 86 7.30 -3.47 -22.38
C ALA A 86 7.85 -4.40 -21.29
N SER A 87 6.99 -5.27 -20.76
CA SER A 87 7.29 -6.70 -20.64
C SER A 87 6.06 -7.48 -20.21
N ASP A 88 5.68 -8.40 -21.10
CA ASP A 88 5.53 -9.82 -20.76
C ASP A 88 4.43 -10.20 -19.76
N ARG A 89 3.20 -10.34 -20.29
CA ARG A 89 2.25 -11.31 -19.77
C ARG A 89 2.67 -12.69 -20.28
N GLY A 90 3.62 -13.31 -19.59
CA GLY A 90 3.99 -14.70 -19.76
C GLY A 90 2.78 -15.62 -19.55
N THR A 91 2.39 -16.26 -20.65
CA THR A 91 1.86 -17.62 -20.78
C THR A 91 1.90 -18.45 -19.49
N ARG A 92 0.72 -18.90 -19.04
CA ARG A 92 0.60 -20.13 -18.24
C ARG A 92 0.28 -21.29 -19.19
N PRO A 93 0.82 -22.50 -18.93
CA PRO A 93 0.79 -23.65 -19.84
C PRO A 93 -0.62 -24.17 -20.13
#